data_AF-A0A2N5GC63-F1
#
_entry.id   AF-A0A2N5GC63-F1
#
_cell.length_a   1.000
_cell.length_b   1.000
_cell.length_c   1.000
_cell.angle_alpha   90.00
_cell.angle_beta   90.00
_cell.angle_gamma   90.00
#
_symmetry.space_group_name_H-M   'P 1'
#
loop_
_entity.id
_entity.type
_entity.pdbx_description
1 polymer ?
#
loop_
_entity_poly.entity_id
_entity_poly.type
_entity_poly.pdbx_seq_one_letter_code
_entity_poly.pdbx_strand_id
1 'polypeptide(L)' 'MDNLLWRRPRLEHLFDFSYKWEIYFPQSKRQYGYYVMPILYGDSLIGRMDPQLLRKETRCPSNIFRLRTMFRLIRLSLSN' A
#
# COMPACT_ATOMS: atom_id res chain seq x y z
N MET A 1 9.44 12.53 6.47
CA MET A 1 9.06 11.13 6.76
C MET A 1 7.81 11.17 7.62
N ASP A 2 6.76 10.43 7.27
CA ASP A 2 5.53 10.39 8.04
C ASP A 2 5.73 9.76 9.42
N ASN A 3 5.31 10.47 10.47
CA ASN A 3 5.38 10.00 11.85
C ASN A 3 4.61 8.69 12.07
N LEU A 4 3.56 8.48 11.28
CA LEU A 4 2.77 7.26 11.31
C LEU A 4 3.62 6.06 10.85
N LEU A 5 4.27 6.17 9.69
CA LEU A 5 5.08 5.10 9.08
C LEU A 5 6.36 4.79 9.88
N TRP A 6 6.83 5.74 10.69
CA TRP A 6 7.99 5.55 11.55
C TRP A 6 7.71 4.57 12.71
N ARG A 7 6.49 4.57 13.28
CA ARG A 7 6.15 3.70 14.41
C ARG A 7 5.45 2.42 13.92
N ARG A 8 6.23 1.46 13.45
CA ARG A 8 5.74 0.15 12.94
C ARG A 8 4.79 -0.58 13.88
N PRO A 9 5.06 -0.70 15.21
CA PRO A 9 4.12 -1.37 16.12
C PRO A 9 2.76 -0.67 16.18
N ARG A 10 2.74 0.66 16.05
CA ARG A 10 1.49 1.43 16.06
C ARG A 10 0.68 1.19 14.78
N LEU A 11 1.35 0.99 13.65
CA LEU A 11 0.70 0.71 12.37
C LEU A 11 0.01 -0.66 12.38
N GLU A 12 0.70 -1.67 12.95
CA GLU A 12 0.14 -3.01 13.12
C GLU A 12 -1.02 -2.98 14.12
N HIS A 13 -0.90 -2.27 15.24
CA HIS A 13 -1.99 -2.19 16.24
C HIS A 13 -3.22 -1.39 15.78
N LEU A 14 -3.03 -0.29 15.05
CA LEU A 14 -4.16 0.58 14.65
C LEU A 14 -4.82 0.14 13.35
N PHE A 15 -4.05 -0.43 12.42
CA PHE A 15 -4.52 -0.66 11.04
C PHE A 15 -4.30 -2.09 10.56
N ASP A 16 -3.83 -3.00 11.43
CA ASP A 16 -3.43 -4.38 11.08
C ASP A 16 -2.51 -4.42 9.83
N PHE A 17 -1.63 -3.42 9.74
CA PHE A 17 -0.87 -3.16 8.53
C PHE A 17 0.63 -3.21 8.81
N SER A 18 1.28 -4.29 8.37
CA SER A 18 2.73 -4.38 8.41
C SER A 18 3.36 -3.61 7.24
N TYR A 19 4.18 -2.60 7.56
CA TYR A 19 4.87 -1.78 6.58
C TYR A 19 6.36 -1.72 6.85
N LYS A 20 7.16 -2.02 5.82
CA LYS A 20 8.61 -1.95 5.88
C LYS A 20 9.13 -1.13 4.70
N TRP A 21 10.07 -0.25 4.97
CA TRP A 21 10.81 0.47 3.93
C TRP A 21 11.82 -0.48 3.29
N GLU A 22 11.51 -0.97 2.10
CA GLU A 22 12.32 -1.96 1.38
C GLU A 22 13.29 -1.35 0.35
N ILE A 23 13.36 -0.01 0.27
CA ILE A 23 14.24 0.72 -0.65
C ILE A 23 15.70 0.27 -0.52
N TYR A 24 16.14 0.01 0.72
CA TYR A 24 17.52 -0.40 1.02
C TYR A 24 17.78 -1.88 0.82
N PHE A 25 16.75 -2.71 0.60
CA PHE A 25 16.94 -4.13 0.31
C PHE A 25 17.27 -4.34 -1.16
N PRO A 26 18.12 -5.34 -1.47
CA PRO A 26 18.30 -5.81 -2.85
C PRO A 26 16.96 -6.29 -3.39
N GLN A 27 16.74 -6.12 -4.69
CA GLN A 27 15.45 -6.39 -5.35
C GLN A 27 14.89 -7.79 -5.06
N SER A 28 15.76 -8.80 -4.93
CA SER A 28 15.40 -10.18 -4.62
C SER A 28 14.83 -10.41 -3.21
N LYS A 29 15.08 -9.49 -2.27
CA LYS A 29 14.58 -9.57 -0.88
C LYS A 29 13.36 -8.68 -0.63
N ARG A 30 12.87 -7.97 -1.65
CA ARG A 30 11.69 -7.10 -1.55
C ARG A 30 10.43 -7.95 -1.63
N GLN A 31 9.49 -7.75 -0.71
CA GLN A 31 8.18 -8.40 -0.75
C GLN A 31 7.18 -7.59 -1.57
N TYR A 32 7.27 -6.26 -1.54
CA TYR A 32 6.21 -5.40 -2.08
C TYR A 32 6.65 -4.48 -3.20
N GLY A 33 7.90 -4.01 -3.22
CA GLY A 33 8.36 -3.12 -4.28
C GLY A 33 9.47 -2.17 -3.83
N TYR A 34 9.86 -1.25 -4.71
CA TYR A 34 10.90 -0.27 -4.40
C TYR A 34 10.34 0.86 -3.56
N TYR A 35 9.25 1.49 -3.98
CA TYR A 35 8.70 2.67 -3.30
C TYR A 35 7.22 2.48 -2.98
N VAL A 36 6.93 1.52 -2.11
CA VAL A 36 5.56 1.16 -1.78
C VAL A 36 4.96 2.20 -0.85
N MET A 37 3.84 2.79 -1.27
CA MET A 37 3.09 3.75 -0.48
C MET A 37 1.78 3.12 0.01
N PRO A 38 1.49 3.16 1.32
CA PRO A 38 0.22 2.70 1.85
C PRO A 38 -0.91 3.66 1.47
N ILE A 39 -2.07 3.13 1.12
CA ILE A 39 -3.27 3.92 0.79
C ILE A 39 -4.15 3.97 2.04
N LEU A 40 -4.36 5.18 2.58
CA LEU A 40 -5.32 5.45 3.64
C LEU A 40 -6.66 5.86 3.02
N TYR A 41 -7.75 5.25 3.48
CA TYR A 41 -9.12 5.62 3.12
C TYR A 41 -9.96 5.70 4.39
N GLY A 42 -10.46 6.90 4.70
CA GLY A 42 -11.06 7.19 6.00
C GLY A 42 -10.07 6.87 7.13
N ASP A 43 -10.49 5.97 8.02
CA ASP A 43 -9.72 5.54 9.19
C ASP A 43 -9.03 4.19 9.00
N SER A 44 -8.79 3.75 7.75
CA SER A 44 -8.21 2.43 7.49
C SER A 44 -7.19 2.43 6.35
N LEU A 45 -6.10 1.69 6.53
CA LEU A 45 -5.12 1.43 5.47
C LEU A 45 -5.63 0.30 4.58
N ILE A 46 -6.16 0.66 3.41
CA ILE A 46 -6.87 -0.26 2.51
C ILE A 46 -5.97 -0.97 1.50
N GLY A 47 -4.70 -0.59 1.41
CA GLY A 47 -3.76 -1.27 0.53
C GLY A 47 -2.42 -0.58 0.34
N ARG A 48 -1.72 -1.00 -0.71
CA ARG A 48 -0.36 -0.60 -1.06
C ARG A 48 -0.31 -0.26 -2.56
N MET A 49 0.41 0.79 -2.91
CA MET A 49 0.67 1.21 -4.29
C MET A 49 2.16 1.31 -4.52
N ASP A 50 2.67 0.66 -5.57
CA ASP A 50 4.06 0.80 -6.03
C ASP A 50 4.08 1.59 -7.35
N PRO A 51 4.30 2.91 -7.34
CA PRO A 51 4.31 3.70 -8.55
C PRO A 51 5.54 3.33 -9.39
N GLN A 52 5.36 2.41 -10.35
CA GLN A 52 6.35 2.14 -11.38
C GLN A 52 6.18 3.18 -12.49
N LEU A 53 7.16 4.08 -12.61
CA LEU A 53 7.15 5.08 -13.66
C LEU A 53 7.58 4.45 -14.98
N LEU A 54 6.62 3.87 -15.70
CA LEU A 54 6.83 3.37 -17.06
C LEU A 54 6.81 4.56 -18.04
N ARG A 55 7.99 5.06 -18.38
CA ARG A 55 8.21 6.28 -19.20
C ARG A 55 7.49 6.32 -20.56
N LYS A 56 6.98 5.19 -21.06
CA LYS A 56 6.34 5.08 -22.38
C LYS A 56 4.87 4.66 -22.37
N GLU A 57 4.30 4.36 -21.20
CA GLU A 57 2.97 3.78 -21.12
C GLU A 57 2.06 4.67 -20.27
N THR A 58 1.10 5.33 -20.93
CA THR A 58 0.14 6.25 -20.29
C THR A 58 -0.90 5.52 -19.43
N ARG A 59 -0.81 4.19 -19.32
CA ARG A 59 -1.70 3.36 -18.52
C ARG A 59 -0.92 2.77 -17.35
N CYS A 60 -1.43 2.98 -16.14
CA CYS A 60 -0.96 2.24 -14.97
C CYS A 60 -1.25 0.74 -15.18
N PRO A 61 -0.24 -0.13 -15.27
CA PRO A 61 -0.51 -1.56 -15.33
C PRO A 61 -1.20 -2.00 -14.03
N SER A 62 -2.25 -2.80 -14.18
CA SER A 62 -3.15 -3.23 -13.09
C SER A 62 -2.44 -4.03 -11.99
N ASN A 63 -1.22 -4.52 -12.24
CA ASN A 63 -0.38 -5.20 -11.25
C ASN A 63 0.24 -4.27 -10.20
N ILE A 64 0.26 -2.94 -10.43
CA ILE A 64 0.76 -1.93 -9.48
C ILE A 64 -0.15 -1.79 -8.25
N PHE A 65 -1.46 -2.01 -8.44
CA PHE A 65 -2.45 -1.90 -7.38
C PHE A 65 -2.73 -3.27 -6.77
N ARG A 66 -1.86 -3.72 -5.85
CA ARG A 66 -2.15 -4.88 -5.01
C ARG A 66 -3.00 -4.45 -3.82
N LEU A 67 -4.26 -4.18 -4.09
CA LEU A 67 -5.30 -4.00 -3.09
C LEU A 67 -5.72 -5.39 -2.59
N ARG A 68 -5.15 -5.87 -1.49
CA ARG A 68 -5.64 -7.09 -0.83
C ARG A 68 -7.05 -6.80 -0.29
N THR A 69 -8.05 -7.19 -1.07
CA THR A 69 -9.35 -7.68 -0.62
C THR A 69 -10.08 -6.83 0.43
N MET A 70 -10.19 -5.52 0.24
CA MET A 70 -11.15 -4.70 1.03
C MET A 70 -12.08 -3.82 0.19
N PHE A 71 -11.86 -3.71 -1.12
CA PHE A 71 -12.81 -3.02 -2.02
C PHE A 71 -14.20 -3.65 -2.03
N ARG A 72 -14.33 -4.95 -1.73
CA ARG A 72 -15.63 -5.63 -1.58
C ARG A 72 -16.42 -5.08 -0.38
N LEU A 73 -15.75 -4.71 0.71
CA LEU A 73 -16.39 -4.16 1.92
C LEU A 73 -16.79 -2.69 1.73
N ILE A 74 -15.97 -1.88 1.05
CA ILE A 74 -16.27 -0.46 0.78
C ILE A 74 -17.52 -0.32 -0.11
N ARG A 75 -17.68 -1.19 -1.11
CA ARG A 75 -18.88 -1.20 -1.96
C ARG A 75 -20.16 -1.63 -1.21
N LEU A 76 -20.02 -2.46 -0.18
CA LEU A 76 -21.12 -2.88 0.69
C LEU A 76 -21.52 -1.78 1.69
N SER A 77 -20.58 -0.95 2.14
CA SER A 77 -20.83 0.17 3.05
C SER A 77 -21.49 1.39 2.38
N LEU A 78 -21.38 1.54 1.06
CA LEU A 78 -21.97 2.64 0.30
C LEU A 78 -23.33 2.29 -0.34
N SER A 79 -23.88 1.11 -0.03
CA SER A 79 -25.16 0.61 -0.54
C SER A 79 -26.27 0.61 0.52
N ASN A 80 -26.10 1.36 1.62
CA ASN A 80 -27.09 1.52 2.68
C ASN A 80 -27.39 3.01 2.90
#